data_AF-A0A973GYT8-F1
#
_entry.id   AF-A0A973GYT8-F1
#
_cell.length_a   1.000
_cell.length_b   1.000
_cell.length_c   1.000
_cell.angle_alpha   90.00
_cell.angle_beta   90.00
_cell.angle_gamma   90.00
#
_symmetry.space_group_name_H-M   'P 1'
#
loop_
_entity.id
_entity.type
_entity.pdbx_description
1 polymer ?
#
loop_
_entity_poly.entity_id
_entity_poly.type
_entity_poly.pdbx_seq_one_letter_code
_entity_poly.pdbx_strand_id
1 'polypeptide(L)'
;MRLFARYFTAALLAVAMLALSLGIGTRPAAAAPALLPRVGSVSVAAQVGSLTFGTSSSVTYTVTVTRATNQTLTANLSISGLPAGATPSFSPSSLNWSAGGTTRTSTLTITTAAATPSTAPTGSPFTVTATRSGNGNGGDNASRTGTLTIAKASQTISFAALPNKTLGAAPFSVSATASSGLAVSLGAAPASVCTLSGGTITLVGLGTCTVTASQAGNANVSGATSVVRSFDVLAAAASGCSLSGTVRTCSLWAKGGTISLPGNPSIPVWSYTDSASGLPGAVGPTLVANAGETLTINLTNELGEATSLQIMGLGGAADLAGASASGGTASYSFANLPAGTYLYQAGIRTGSGPRQIAMGMAGALVVHEAGSTAYGHAYDDEAVLVYSEIDPAFNSDPANFVLQRFNPVYLLINGQLYPNADDVATTVGNRVLLRHVNAGIRFHSLGVLGLRQTVIADDGNPLPISSSLFAKTLGAGQTMDSL
;
A
#
# COMPACT_ATOMS: atom_id res chain seq x y z
N MET A 1 -18.65 84.74 -57.87
CA MET A 1 -18.61 83.38 -58.48
C MET A 1 -17.60 83.44 -59.62
N ARG A 2 -16.36 82.93 -59.54
CA ARG A 2 -15.74 82.00 -58.58
C ARG A 2 -14.27 82.41 -58.31
N LEU A 3 -13.99 82.64 -57.03
CA LEU A 3 -12.68 82.72 -56.38
C LEU A 3 -11.99 81.34 -56.44
N PHE A 4 -10.70 81.29 -56.06
CA PHE A 4 -9.93 80.08 -55.70
C PHE A 4 -9.21 79.27 -56.81
N ALA A 5 -8.46 79.91 -57.70
CA ALA A 5 -7.50 79.14 -58.53
C ALA A 5 -6.20 79.86 -58.96
N ARG A 6 -5.81 81.01 -58.38
CA ARG A 6 -4.60 81.75 -58.82
C ARG A 6 -3.66 82.30 -57.73
N TYR A 7 -3.81 81.93 -56.45
CA TYR A 7 -3.05 82.57 -55.36
C TYR A 7 -2.06 81.69 -54.57
N PHE A 8 -1.86 80.41 -54.88
CA PHE A 8 -0.96 79.57 -54.08
C PHE A 8 0.43 79.29 -54.67
N THR A 9 0.69 79.63 -55.94
CA THR A 9 2.01 79.48 -56.57
C THR A 9 2.96 80.66 -56.33
N ALA A 10 2.49 81.74 -55.70
CA ALA A 10 3.32 82.92 -55.37
C ALA A 10 3.81 82.93 -53.90
N ALA A 11 3.25 82.09 -53.01
CA ALA A 11 3.64 82.04 -51.60
C ALA A 11 4.85 81.13 -51.32
N LEU A 12 5.22 80.24 -52.25
CA LEU A 12 6.31 79.27 -52.03
C LEU A 12 7.69 79.76 -52.52
N LEU A 13 7.75 80.82 -53.35
CA LEU A 13 9.01 81.37 -53.85
C LEU A 13 9.50 82.61 -53.09
N ALA A 14 8.61 83.33 -52.38
CA ALA A 14 8.97 84.49 -51.56
C ALA A 14 9.55 84.11 -50.17
N VAL A 15 9.23 82.92 -49.66
CA VAL A 15 9.80 82.42 -48.38
C VAL A 15 11.20 81.83 -48.59
N ALA A 16 11.55 81.41 -49.81
CA ALA A 16 12.86 80.85 -50.12
C ALA A 16 13.94 81.92 -50.41
N MET A 17 13.57 83.17 -50.74
CA MET A 17 14.52 84.23 -51.12
C MET A 17 14.74 85.33 -50.07
N LEU A 18 13.97 85.37 -48.97
CA LEU A 18 14.21 86.28 -47.83
C LEU A 18 15.00 85.62 -46.68
N ALA A 19 15.56 84.42 -46.90
CA ALA A 19 16.45 83.75 -45.94
C ALA A 19 17.94 83.92 -46.29
N LEU A 20 18.27 84.61 -47.39
CA LEU A 20 19.65 84.71 -47.89
C LEU A 20 20.32 86.08 -47.68
N SER A 21 19.70 87.03 -46.95
CA SER A 21 20.27 88.38 -46.75
C SER A 21 20.19 88.96 -45.33
N LEU A 22 19.94 88.14 -44.30
CA LEU A 22 20.16 88.55 -42.91
C LEU A 22 21.22 87.64 -42.30
N GLY A 23 22.36 88.24 -41.92
CA GLY A 23 23.49 87.60 -41.24
C GLY A 23 23.10 87.05 -39.86
N ILE A 24 22.34 85.96 -39.86
CA ILE A 24 22.11 85.13 -38.69
C ILE A 24 23.28 84.16 -38.70
N GLY A 25 24.26 84.39 -37.83
CA GLY A 25 25.31 83.42 -37.58
C GLY A 25 24.68 82.05 -37.42
N THR A 26 25.20 81.05 -38.12
CA THR A 26 24.80 79.65 -37.99
C THR A 26 25.01 79.27 -36.53
N ARG A 27 23.97 79.43 -35.71
CA ARG A 27 23.93 78.85 -34.38
C ARG A 27 24.14 77.36 -34.65
N PRO A 28 25.25 76.76 -34.18
CA PRO A 28 25.52 75.36 -34.49
C PRO A 28 24.28 74.60 -34.09
N ALA A 29 23.78 73.77 -35.01
CA ALA A 29 22.69 72.84 -34.71
C ALA A 29 23.04 72.24 -33.36
N ALA A 30 22.22 72.50 -32.33
CA ALA A 30 22.44 71.88 -31.04
C ALA A 30 22.48 70.39 -31.35
N ALA A 31 23.67 69.79 -31.19
CA ALA A 31 23.86 68.38 -31.46
C ALA A 31 22.70 67.65 -30.78
N ALA A 32 21.96 66.82 -31.54
CA ALA A 32 20.95 65.96 -30.95
C ALA A 32 21.56 65.39 -29.66
N PRO A 33 20.90 65.54 -28.49
CA PRO A 33 21.54 65.24 -27.22
C PRO A 33 22.12 63.84 -27.34
N ALA A 34 23.45 63.73 -27.20
CA ALA A 34 24.13 62.45 -27.32
C ALA A 34 23.41 61.50 -26.36
N LEU A 35 22.79 60.44 -26.91
CA LEU A 35 22.01 59.50 -26.12
C LEU A 35 22.90 59.05 -24.96
N LEU A 36 22.58 59.41 -23.72
CA LEU A 36 23.46 59.08 -22.62
C LEU A 36 23.62 57.55 -22.54
N PRO A 37 24.82 57.01 -22.25
CA PRO A 37 24.99 55.57 -22.11
C PRO A 37 24.06 55.05 -21.02
N ARG A 38 23.22 54.07 -21.33
CA ARG A 38 22.17 53.55 -20.42
C ARG A 38 22.19 52.03 -20.35
N VAL A 39 21.82 51.49 -19.19
CA VAL A 39 21.54 50.06 -19.03
C VAL A 39 20.23 49.75 -19.78
N GLY A 40 20.26 48.75 -20.66
CA GLY A 40 19.12 48.33 -21.47
C GLY A 40 18.21 47.37 -20.72
N SER A 41 18.72 46.19 -20.39
CA SER A 41 17.99 45.14 -19.66
C SER A 41 18.91 44.40 -18.70
N VAL A 42 18.29 43.80 -17.68
CA VAL A 42 18.92 42.85 -16.76
C VAL A 42 18.07 41.59 -16.79
N SER A 43 18.67 40.46 -17.12
CA SER A 43 18.03 39.15 -17.04
C SER A 43 18.89 38.24 -16.18
N VAL A 44 18.26 37.51 -15.27
CA VAL A 44 18.93 36.52 -14.43
C VAL A 44 18.55 35.14 -14.96
N ALA A 45 19.54 34.31 -15.28
CA ALA A 45 19.31 32.94 -15.73
C ALA A 45 18.71 32.10 -14.60
N ALA A 46 18.06 31.00 -14.97
CA ALA A 46 17.53 30.03 -14.01
C ALA A 46 18.63 29.50 -13.08
N GLN A 47 18.21 29.13 -11.88
CA GLN A 47 19.09 28.58 -10.86
C GLN A 47 19.85 27.34 -11.34
N VAL A 48 21.14 27.24 -11.01
CA VAL A 48 21.92 26.02 -11.13
C VAL A 48 22.25 25.51 -9.73
N GLY A 49 21.55 24.46 -9.27
CA GLY A 49 21.68 23.90 -7.92
C GLY A 49 20.44 24.14 -7.05
N SER A 50 20.49 23.78 -5.76
CA SER A 50 19.41 24.02 -4.79
C SER A 50 19.94 24.85 -3.62
N LEU A 51 19.13 25.78 -3.10
CA LEU A 51 19.49 26.59 -1.93
C LEU A 51 18.71 26.06 -0.73
N THR A 52 19.41 25.42 0.20
CA THR A 52 18.81 24.94 1.45
C THR A 52 19.18 25.90 2.57
N PHE A 53 18.20 26.68 3.03
CA PHE A 53 18.38 27.56 4.19
C PHE A 53 18.56 26.71 5.45
N GLY A 54 19.55 27.06 6.28
CA GLY A 54 19.92 26.30 7.48
C GLY A 54 21.11 25.34 7.31
N THR A 55 21.66 25.21 6.10
CA THR A 55 22.93 24.52 5.84
C THR A 55 23.91 25.42 5.09
N SER A 56 25.22 25.21 5.29
CA SER A 56 26.24 25.89 4.49
C SER A 56 26.13 25.43 3.04
N SER A 57 25.63 26.29 2.17
CA SER A 57 25.37 25.98 0.76
C SER A 57 25.60 27.21 -0.10
N SER A 58 26.00 27.00 -1.34
CA SER A 58 26.28 28.06 -2.30
C SER A 58 25.64 27.73 -3.64
N VAL A 59 24.98 28.73 -4.24
CA VAL A 59 24.29 28.59 -5.53
C VAL A 59 24.72 29.74 -6.43
N THR A 60 24.92 29.44 -7.71
CA THR A 60 25.35 30.40 -8.71
C THR A 60 24.25 30.69 -9.74
N TYR A 61 24.22 31.93 -10.20
CA TYR A 61 23.31 32.44 -11.21
C TYR A 61 24.09 33.25 -12.24
N THR A 62 23.75 33.10 -13.52
CA THR A 62 24.29 33.98 -14.57
C THR A 62 23.41 35.22 -14.69
N VAL A 63 23.98 36.38 -14.38
CA VAL A 63 23.34 37.68 -14.57
C VAL A 63 23.81 38.25 -15.90
N THR A 64 22.88 38.42 -16.82
CA THR A 64 23.12 38.96 -18.16
C THR A 64 22.60 40.39 -18.22
N VAL A 65 23.48 41.34 -18.55
CA VAL A 65 23.14 42.75 -18.70
C VAL A 65 23.39 43.18 -20.13
N THR A 66 22.40 43.84 -20.72
CA THR A 66 22.49 44.39 -22.07
C THR A 66 22.54 45.91 -21.99
N ARG A 67 23.44 46.56 -22.74
CA ARG A 67 23.46 48.03 -22.85
C ARG A 67 22.44 48.51 -23.87
N ALA A 68 21.80 49.65 -23.60
CA ALA A 68 20.76 50.22 -24.46
C ALA A 68 21.33 50.89 -25.73
N THR A 69 22.57 51.37 -25.65
CA THR A 69 23.24 52.14 -26.69
C THR A 69 24.67 51.65 -26.86
N ASN A 70 25.22 51.71 -28.07
CA ASN A 70 26.59 51.29 -28.37
C ASN A 70 27.63 52.35 -27.92
N GLN A 71 27.63 52.67 -26.63
CA GLN A 71 28.56 53.61 -25.99
C GLN A 71 29.31 52.95 -24.83
N THR A 72 30.40 53.59 -24.41
CA THR A 72 31.17 53.17 -23.24
C THR A 72 30.27 53.24 -22.00
N LEU A 73 30.21 52.14 -21.25
CA LEU A 73 29.36 52.00 -20.07
C LEU A 73 30.09 51.18 -19.02
N THR A 74 29.96 51.57 -17.76
CA THR A 74 30.26 50.71 -16.61
C THR A 74 28.96 50.54 -15.82
N ALA A 75 28.60 49.31 -15.47
CA ALA A 75 27.45 49.02 -14.62
C ALA A 75 27.89 48.25 -13.37
N ASN A 76 27.55 48.78 -12.20
CA ASN A 76 27.75 48.11 -10.92
C ASN A 76 26.51 47.26 -10.62
N LEU A 77 26.74 46.05 -10.12
CA LEU A 77 25.68 45.10 -9.78
C LEU A 77 25.42 45.10 -8.28
N SER A 78 24.14 45.10 -7.91
CA SER A 78 23.70 44.88 -6.54
C SER A 78 22.48 43.98 -6.51
N ILE A 79 22.19 43.40 -5.35
CA ILE A 79 20.98 42.61 -5.10
C ILE A 79 20.36 43.05 -3.78
N SER A 80 19.04 43.11 -3.73
CA SER A 80 18.27 43.46 -2.54
C SER A 80 17.17 42.43 -2.25
N GLY A 81 16.70 42.42 -1.00
CA GLY A 81 15.64 41.54 -0.54
C GLY A 81 16.10 40.15 -0.10
N LEU A 82 17.41 39.89 -0.08
CA LEU A 82 17.94 38.62 0.43
C LEU A 82 17.61 38.44 1.93
N PRO A 83 17.31 37.21 2.38
CA PRO A 83 17.05 36.94 3.78
C PRO A 83 18.31 37.15 4.64
N ALA A 84 18.10 37.40 5.94
CA ALA A 84 19.19 37.53 6.89
C ALA A 84 20.07 36.27 6.89
N GLY A 85 21.40 36.45 6.83
CA GLY A 85 22.37 35.35 6.79
C GLY A 85 22.76 34.85 5.39
N ALA A 86 22.18 35.40 4.31
CA ALA A 86 22.64 35.18 2.95
C ALA A 86 23.62 36.27 2.49
N THR A 87 24.78 35.87 1.95
CA THR A 87 25.77 36.80 1.41
C THR A 87 25.88 36.67 -0.11
N PRO A 88 25.65 37.75 -0.87
CA PRO A 88 25.86 37.75 -2.32
C PRO A 88 27.29 38.15 -2.67
N SER A 89 27.83 37.54 -3.73
CA SER A 89 29.03 38.04 -4.42
C SER A 89 28.82 38.01 -5.93
N PHE A 90 29.34 39.02 -6.62
CA PHE A 90 29.30 39.11 -8.08
C PHE A 90 30.73 38.99 -8.62
N SER A 91 30.93 38.15 -9.63
CA SER A 91 32.21 37.97 -10.31
C SER A 91 32.01 38.02 -11.83
N PRO A 92 32.41 39.09 -12.52
CA PRO A 92 32.91 40.37 -11.96
C PRO A 92 31.80 41.21 -11.30
N SER A 93 32.16 42.06 -10.33
CA SER A 93 31.22 42.94 -9.60
C SER A 93 30.81 44.20 -10.38
N SER A 94 31.60 44.57 -11.40
CA SER A 94 31.28 45.61 -12.37
C SER A 94 31.43 45.10 -13.80
N LEU A 95 30.50 45.49 -14.66
CA LEU A 95 30.49 45.15 -16.07
C LEU A 95 30.92 46.36 -16.90
N ASN A 96 31.92 46.18 -17.76
CA ASN A 96 32.51 47.25 -18.56
C ASN A 96 32.31 47.02 -20.06
N TRP A 97 31.95 48.08 -20.77
CA TRP A 97 31.85 48.13 -22.24
C TRP A 97 32.74 49.25 -22.75
N SER A 98 33.76 48.94 -23.55
CA SER A 98 34.71 49.91 -24.13
C SER A 98 34.45 50.20 -25.61
N ALA A 99 34.21 49.17 -26.44
CA ALA A 99 33.65 49.23 -27.79
C ALA A 99 33.30 47.82 -28.28
N GLY A 100 32.18 47.63 -29.00
CA GLY A 100 31.72 46.32 -29.48
C GLY A 100 31.02 45.43 -28.42
N GLY A 101 30.04 44.63 -28.86
CA GLY A 101 29.25 43.71 -28.02
C GLY A 101 28.11 44.38 -27.23
N THR A 102 26.89 43.82 -27.27
CA THR A 102 25.70 44.39 -26.60
C THR A 102 25.47 43.82 -25.21
N THR A 103 26.02 42.64 -24.91
CA THR A 103 25.71 41.87 -23.71
C THR A 103 26.98 41.53 -22.92
N ARG A 104 26.89 41.58 -21.59
CA ARG A 104 27.92 41.07 -20.67
C ARG A 104 27.27 40.22 -19.58
N THR A 105 28.04 39.32 -19.01
CA THR A 105 27.58 38.40 -17.96
C THR A 105 28.40 38.55 -16.69
N SER A 106 27.75 38.40 -15.54
CA SER A 106 28.39 38.24 -14.22
C SER A 106 27.86 36.98 -13.56
N THR A 107 28.70 36.28 -12.81
CA THR A 107 28.26 35.19 -11.95
C THR A 107 27.88 35.77 -10.59
N LEU A 108 26.60 35.67 -10.23
CA LEU A 108 26.10 35.93 -8.89
C LEU A 108 26.18 34.64 -8.08
N THR A 109 26.97 34.64 -7.01
CA THR A 109 27.05 33.55 -6.04
C THR A 109 26.36 33.98 -4.76
N ILE A 110 25.36 33.21 -4.31
CA ILE A 110 24.68 33.42 -3.04
C ILE A 110 25.13 32.29 -2.09
N THR A 111 25.65 32.67 -0.93
CA THR A 111 26.08 31.72 0.11
C THR A 111 25.24 31.90 1.37
N THR A 112 24.78 30.81 1.99
CA THR A 112 24.04 30.83 3.25
C THR A 112 24.87 30.25 4.38
N ALA A 113 24.78 30.83 5.58
CA ALA A 113 25.40 30.30 6.79
C ALA A 113 24.48 29.30 7.52
N ALA A 114 25.07 28.40 8.33
CA ALA A 114 24.35 27.35 9.07
C ALA A 114 23.47 27.85 10.23
N ALA A 115 23.67 29.08 10.71
CA ALA A 115 23.02 29.57 11.93
C ALA A 115 22.40 30.96 11.71
N THR A 116 21.13 31.04 11.28
CA THR A 116 20.12 32.12 11.55
C THR A 116 18.82 31.88 10.74
N PRO A 117 17.65 32.46 11.11
CA PRO A 117 16.37 31.75 11.25
C PRO A 117 15.48 31.56 10.00
N SER A 118 14.50 30.67 10.19
CA SER A 118 13.69 29.88 9.25
C SER A 118 12.39 30.51 8.72
N THR A 119 12.20 31.83 8.80
CA THR A 119 11.02 32.47 8.19
C THR A 119 11.38 32.95 6.79
N ALA A 120 10.95 32.18 5.79
CA ALA A 120 11.11 32.52 4.38
C ALA A 120 10.53 33.92 4.06
N PRO A 121 11.12 34.67 3.11
CA PRO A 121 10.41 35.80 2.52
C PRO A 121 9.14 35.25 1.86
N THR A 122 7.99 35.70 2.32
CA THR A 122 6.70 35.40 1.70
C THR A 122 6.68 36.07 0.32
N GLY A 123 6.98 35.29 -0.72
CA GLY A 123 6.55 35.54 -2.10
C GLY A 123 6.97 36.87 -2.75
N SER A 124 8.26 37.17 -2.89
CA SER A 124 8.70 38.26 -3.77
C SER A 124 10.02 37.92 -4.45
N PRO A 125 10.15 38.05 -5.78
CA PRO A 125 11.42 37.81 -6.45
C PRO A 125 12.49 38.76 -5.90
N PHE A 126 13.69 38.24 -5.65
CA PHE A 126 14.83 39.06 -5.26
C PHE A 126 15.19 39.99 -6.42
N THR A 127 15.55 41.23 -6.14
CA THR A 127 15.76 42.22 -7.19
C THR A 127 17.25 42.40 -7.45
N VAL A 128 17.71 41.99 -8.64
CA VAL A 128 19.07 42.25 -9.13
C VAL A 128 19.06 43.58 -9.87
N THR A 129 19.91 44.51 -9.45
CA THR A 129 19.96 45.87 -9.98
C THR A 129 21.29 46.11 -10.67
N ALA A 130 21.25 46.51 -11.94
CA ALA A 130 22.42 47.03 -12.65
C ALA A 130 22.30 48.55 -12.72
N THR A 131 23.20 49.24 -12.02
CA THR A 131 23.22 50.70 -11.97
C THR A 131 24.41 51.20 -12.76
N ARG A 132 24.18 52.10 -13.70
CA ARG A 132 25.26 52.81 -14.39
C ARG A 132 26.18 53.48 -13.38
N SER A 133 27.47 53.19 -13.45
CA SER A 133 28.53 53.94 -12.78
C SER A 133 28.84 55.19 -13.61
N GLY A 134 28.87 56.37 -12.98
CA GLY A 134 29.08 57.64 -13.67
C GLY A 134 30.19 58.45 -13.03
N ASN A 135 31.10 58.93 -13.88
CA ASN A 135 32.01 60.02 -13.55
C ASN A 135 31.30 61.35 -13.88
N GLY A 136 30.91 62.11 -12.86
CA GLY A 136 30.93 63.58 -12.90
C GLY A 136 29.88 64.41 -13.68
N ASN A 137 28.94 63.88 -14.46
CA ASN A 137 27.86 64.72 -15.05
C ASN A 137 26.47 64.28 -14.58
N GLY A 138 25.91 65.05 -13.65
CA GLY A 138 24.72 64.76 -12.83
C GLY A 138 23.38 64.75 -13.57
N GLY A 139 23.20 63.88 -14.57
CA GLY A 139 21.97 63.82 -15.36
C GLY A 139 21.12 62.56 -15.22
N ASP A 140 21.68 61.36 -15.16
CA ASP A 140 20.86 60.13 -15.25
C ASP A 140 21.56 58.93 -14.58
N ASN A 141 21.26 58.60 -13.31
CA ASN A 141 21.55 57.26 -12.78
C ASN A 141 20.55 56.26 -13.37
N ALA A 142 20.71 55.92 -14.65
CA ALA A 142 19.85 54.95 -15.31
C ALA A 142 20.12 53.54 -14.76
N SER A 143 19.23 53.09 -13.88
CA SER A 143 19.23 51.76 -13.30
C SER A 143 18.19 50.85 -13.97
N ARG A 144 18.49 49.56 -14.05
CA ARG A 144 17.58 48.51 -14.51
C ARG A 144 17.56 47.36 -13.52
N THR A 145 16.41 46.76 -13.34
CA THR A 145 16.19 45.64 -12.44
C THR A 145 15.87 44.37 -13.22
N GLY A 146 16.29 43.24 -12.68
CA GLY A 146 15.87 41.90 -13.07
C GLY A 146 15.39 41.13 -11.84
N THR A 147 14.49 40.19 -12.05
CA THR A 147 13.94 39.33 -10.98
C THR A 147 14.74 38.04 -10.86
N LEU A 148 15.10 37.68 -9.63
CA LEU A 148 15.68 36.40 -9.27
C LEU A 148 14.64 35.56 -8.50
N THR A 149 14.38 34.35 -8.99
CA THR A 149 13.54 33.36 -8.32
C THR A 149 14.40 32.19 -7.87
N ILE A 150 14.25 31.77 -6.61
CA ILE A 150 14.93 30.60 -6.04
C ILE A 150 13.93 29.44 -5.96
N ALA A 151 14.28 28.30 -6.54
CA ALA A 151 13.51 27.07 -6.48
C ALA A 151 13.63 26.39 -5.11
N LYS A 152 12.55 25.71 -4.69
CA LYS A 152 12.55 24.92 -3.45
C LYS A 152 13.51 23.73 -3.55
N ALA A 153 14.12 23.35 -2.43
CA ALA A 153 14.91 22.13 -2.32
C ALA A 153 14.01 20.89 -2.51
N SER A 154 14.51 19.89 -3.25
CA SER A 154 13.83 18.60 -3.36
C SER A 154 14.08 17.74 -2.12
N GLN A 155 13.23 16.75 -1.89
CA GLN A 155 13.38 15.80 -0.79
C GLN A 155 12.81 14.44 -1.15
N THR A 156 13.23 13.42 -0.40
CA THR A 156 12.77 12.04 -0.55
C THR A 156 12.23 11.50 0.79
N ILE A 157 11.42 10.45 0.72
CA ILE A 157 10.94 9.69 1.89
C ILE A 157 11.66 8.33 1.88
N SER A 158 12.19 7.93 3.04
CA SER A 158 12.62 6.57 3.31
C SER A 158 11.56 5.86 4.15
N PHE A 159 11.03 4.76 3.63
CA PHE A 159 10.04 3.93 4.31
C PHE A 159 10.33 2.45 4.01
N ALA A 160 10.68 1.67 5.03
CA ALA A 160 11.08 0.27 4.87
C ALA A 160 9.90 -0.62 4.44
N ALA A 161 10.20 -1.76 3.80
CA ALA A 161 9.18 -2.76 3.50
C ALA A 161 8.60 -3.33 4.80
N LEU A 162 7.28 -3.58 4.79
CA LEU A 162 6.57 -4.15 5.93
C LEU A 162 6.36 -5.65 5.68
N PRO A 163 6.71 -6.54 6.64
CA PRO A 163 6.43 -7.96 6.51
C PRO A 163 4.95 -8.23 6.74
N ASN A 164 4.44 -9.31 6.13
CA ASN A 164 3.10 -9.82 6.38
C ASN A 164 2.88 -10.10 7.88
N LYS A 165 1.63 -9.97 8.30
CA LYS A 165 1.21 -10.10 9.70
C LYS A 165 0.07 -11.11 9.81
N THR A 166 -0.16 -11.57 11.02
CA THR A 166 -1.24 -12.50 11.34
C THR A 166 -2.34 -11.75 12.07
N LEU A 167 -3.60 -11.98 11.71
CA LEU A 167 -4.74 -11.40 12.40
C LEU A 167 -4.74 -11.82 13.88
N GLY A 168 -4.98 -10.88 14.78
CA GLY A 168 -4.85 -11.06 16.23
C GLY A 168 -3.44 -10.83 16.79
N ALA A 169 -2.43 -10.59 15.95
CA ALA A 169 -1.13 -10.13 16.42
C ALA A 169 -1.24 -8.77 17.14
N ALA A 170 -0.39 -8.57 18.14
CA ALA A 170 -0.35 -7.30 18.89
C ALA A 170 -0.08 -6.10 17.95
N PRO A 171 -0.64 -4.90 18.24
CA PRO A 171 -0.37 -3.69 17.47
C PRO A 171 1.14 -3.40 17.36
N PHE A 172 1.58 -2.88 16.22
CA PHE A 172 2.99 -2.62 15.95
C PHE A 172 3.22 -1.23 15.36
N SER A 173 4.39 -0.65 15.62
CA SER A 173 4.74 0.69 15.12
C SER A 173 5.34 0.63 13.71
N VAL A 174 5.05 1.66 12.94
CA VAL A 174 5.67 1.94 11.65
C VAL A 174 6.24 3.35 11.65
N SER A 175 7.35 3.55 10.94
CA SER A 175 7.99 4.85 10.83
C SER A 175 8.54 5.07 9.43
N ALA A 176 8.52 6.33 9.01
CA ALA A 176 9.09 6.81 7.76
C ALA A 176 9.82 8.13 8.04
N THR A 177 10.89 8.41 7.30
CA THR A 177 11.71 9.62 7.49
C THR A 177 11.82 10.39 6.18
N ALA A 178 11.73 11.72 6.27
CA ALA A 178 11.99 12.60 5.14
C ALA A 178 13.44 13.10 5.18
N SER A 179 14.10 13.20 4.02
CA SER A 179 15.49 13.71 3.94
C SER A 179 15.62 15.18 4.40
N SER A 180 14.51 15.91 4.48
CA SER A 180 14.43 17.28 4.99
C SER A 180 14.34 17.38 6.51
N GLY A 181 14.10 16.26 7.21
CA GLY A 181 13.78 16.24 8.65
C GLY A 181 12.36 16.68 9.00
N LEU A 182 11.52 17.02 8.01
CA LEU A 182 10.12 17.36 8.24
C LEU A 182 9.31 16.11 8.64
N ALA A 183 8.28 16.32 9.47
CA ALA A 183 7.41 15.24 9.92
C ALA A 183 6.68 14.59 8.73
N VAL A 184 6.68 13.25 8.71
CA VAL A 184 5.99 12.45 7.69
C VAL A 184 4.59 12.11 8.17
N SER A 185 3.60 12.34 7.32
CA SER A 185 2.21 11.90 7.56
C SER A 185 2.03 10.49 7.05
N LEU A 186 1.49 9.61 7.89
CA LEU A 186 1.19 8.22 7.57
C LEU A 186 -0.32 8.02 7.49
N GLY A 187 -0.78 7.26 6.50
CA GLY A 187 -2.16 6.77 6.40
C GLY A 187 -2.18 5.28 6.12
N ALA A 188 -3.19 4.56 6.60
CA ALA A 188 -3.39 3.14 6.33
C ALA A 188 -4.80 2.89 5.79
N ALA A 189 -4.92 1.96 4.85
CA ALA A 189 -6.17 1.55 4.24
C ALA A 189 -6.11 0.11 3.72
N PRO A 190 -7.27 -0.57 3.56
CA PRO A 190 -8.60 -0.13 4.01
C PRO A 190 -8.79 -0.34 5.53
N ALA A 191 -9.68 0.45 6.14
CA ALA A 191 -9.97 0.38 7.58
C ALA A 191 -10.58 -0.97 8.02
N SER A 192 -11.19 -1.72 7.08
CA SER A 192 -11.67 -3.08 7.30
C SER A 192 -10.54 -4.10 7.51
N VAL A 193 -9.30 -3.78 7.11
CA VAL A 193 -8.12 -4.65 7.25
C VAL A 193 -7.19 -4.14 8.34
N CYS A 194 -6.91 -2.84 8.35
CA CYS A 194 -5.99 -2.23 9.31
C CYS A 194 -6.35 -0.79 9.61
N THR A 195 -6.09 -0.35 10.84
CA THR A 195 -6.22 1.04 11.27
C THR A 195 -4.86 1.57 11.73
N LEU A 196 -4.67 2.89 11.65
CA LEU A 196 -3.43 3.55 12.04
C LEU A 196 -3.76 4.71 12.98
N SER A 197 -3.11 4.73 14.15
CA SER A 197 -3.18 5.84 15.11
C SER A 197 -1.82 6.09 15.74
N GLY A 198 -1.33 7.33 15.70
CA GLY A 198 -0.04 7.71 16.30
C GLY A 198 1.20 6.97 15.74
N GLY A 199 1.12 6.43 14.52
CA GLY A 199 2.17 5.59 13.93
C GLY A 199 2.06 4.10 14.30
N THR A 200 1.04 3.70 15.07
CA THR A 200 0.77 2.31 15.44
C THR A 200 -0.34 1.74 14.57
N ILE A 201 -0.05 0.60 13.93
CA ILE A 201 -1.02 -0.17 13.15
C ILE A 201 -1.71 -1.18 14.07
N THR A 202 -3.04 -1.23 13.97
CA THR A 202 -3.88 -2.29 14.56
C THR A 202 -4.56 -3.06 13.44
N LEU A 203 -4.50 -4.39 13.50
CA LEU A 203 -5.08 -5.28 12.49
C LEU A 203 -6.54 -5.56 12.86
N VAL A 204 -7.43 -5.47 11.86
CA VAL A 204 -8.89 -5.55 12.04
C VAL A 204 -9.48 -6.71 11.26
N GLY A 205 -8.94 -7.02 10.09
CA GLY A 205 -9.44 -8.10 9.22
C GLY A 205 -8.35 -8.65 8.32
N LEU A 206 -8.66 -9.75 7.63
CA LEU A 206 -7.76 -10.39 6.66
C LEU A 206 -7.62 -9.54 5.40
N GLY A 207 -6.54 -9.73 4.65
CA GLY A 207 -6.30 -9.07 3.36
C GLY A 207 -5.14 -8.08 3.36
N THR A 208 -4.99 -7.32 2.28
CA THR A 208 -3.83 -6.43 2.10
C THR A 208 -4.04 -5.08 2.80
N CYS A 209 -3.13 -4.74 3.71
CA CYS A 209 -3.03 -3.42 4.33
C CYS A 209 -2.01 -2.57 3.56
N THR A 210 -2.43 -1.40 3.08
CA THR A 210 -1.57 -0.43 2.40
C THR A 210 -1.32 0.78 3.28
N VAL A 211 -0.05 1.06 3.54
CA VAL A 211 0.42 2.21 4.31
C VAL A 211 1.09 3.21 3.36
N THR A 212 0.59 4.45 3.37
CA THR A 212 1.12 5.54 2.54
C THR A 212 1.84 6.54 3.42
N ALA A 213 3.12 6.78 3.12
CA ALA A 213 3.93 7.83 3.72
C ALA A 213 3.98 9.05 2.79
N SER A 214 3.57 10.20 3.31
CA SER A 214 3.47 11.45 2.54
C SER A 214 4.09 12.62 3.31
N GLN A 215 4.66 13.56 2.56
CA GLN A 215 5.22 14.77 3.12
C GLN A 215 4.99 15.88 2.09
N ALA A 216 4.35 16.98 2.49
CA ALA A 216 3.92 18.06 1.60
C ALA A 216 5.00 19.13 1.30
N GLY A 217 6.08 19.16 2.08
CA GLY A 217 7.10 20.19 2.02
C GLY A 217 6.73 21.40 2.86
N ASN A 218 7.41 22.51 2.61
CA ASN A 218 7.13 23.80 3.24
C ASN A 218 7.47 24.96 2.28
N ALA A 219 7.78 26.14 2.83
CA ALA A 219 8.18 27.30 2.02
C ALA A 219 9.50 27.06 1.25
N ASN A 220 10.41 26.25 1.79
CA ASN A 220 11.77 26.07 1.26
C ASN A 220 11.99 24.70 0.62
N VAL A 221 11.16 23.71 0.93
CA VAL A 221 11.29 22.34 0.43
C VAL A 221 10.03 21.94 -0.33
N SER A 222 10.16 21.35 -1.51
CA SER A 222 9.03 20.81 -2.27
C SER A 222 8.44 19.58 -1.60
N GLY A 223 7.20 19.20 -1.94
CA GLY A 223 6.65 17.91 -1.51
C GLY A 223 7.51 16.74 -1.98
N ALA A 224 7.54 15.68 -1.18
CA ALA A 224 8.18 14.43 -1.56
C ALA A 224 7.21 13.57 -2.35
N THR A 225 7.70 12.75 -3.28
CA THR A 225 6.90 11.65 -3.83
C THR A 225 6.50 10.72 -2.69
N SER A 226 5.20 10.43 -2.56
CA SER A 226 4.71 9.54 -1.51
C SER A 226 5.23 8.12 -1.72
N VAL A 227 5.58 7.44 -0.63
CA VAL A 227 6.05 6.05 -0.67
C VAL A 227 4.97 5.16 -0.08
N VAL A 228 4.59 4.13 -0.84
CA VAL A 228 3.53 3.18 -0.48
C VAL A 228 4.16 1.83 -0.12
N ARG A 229 3.72 1.24 0.99
CA ARG A 229 4.10 -0.11 1.42
C ARG A 229 2.86 -0.92 1.70
N SER A 230 2.80 -2.12 1.15
CA SER A 230 1.72 -3.07 1.38
C SER A 230 2.26 -4.31 2.07
N PHE A 231 1.44 -4.91 2.93
CA PHE A 231 1.66 -6.21 3.53
C PHE A 231 0.31 -6.92 3.72
N ASP A 232 0.31 -8.24 3.74
CA ASP A 232 -0.90 -9.02 3.92
C ASP A 232 -1.12 -9.34 5.40
N VAL A 233 -2.39 -9.25 5.81
CA VAL A 233 -2.92 -9.75 7.07
C VAL A 233 -3.51 -11.12 6.81
N LEU A 234 -2.84 -12.14 7.34
CA LEU A 234 -3.11 -13.54 7.11
C LEU A 234 -3.87 -14.13 8.30
N ALA A 235 -4.66 -15.18 8.05
CA ALA A 235 -5.34 -15.89 9.12
C ALA A 235 -4.33 -16.51 10.09
N ALA A 236 -4.68 -16.49 11.38
CA ALA A 236 -3.91 -17.21 12.40
C ALA A 236 -3.80 -18.68 12.02
N ALA A 237 -2.58 -19.21 12.13
CA ALA A 237 -2.38 -20.62 11.98
C ALA A 237 -3.16 -21.35 13.08
N ALA A 238 -3.86 -22.43 12.72
CA ALA A 238 -4.45 -23.32 13.70
C ALA A 238 -3.37 -23.80 14.68
N SER A 239 -3.77 -24.17 15.89
CA SER A 239 -2.87 -24.84 16.83
C SER A 239 -2.17 -26.02 16.14
N GLY A 240 -0.87 -26.20 16.39
CA GLY A 240 -0.04 -27.20 15.70
C GLY A 240 0.47 -26.80 14.30
N CYS A 241 0.12 -25.61 13.80
CA CYS A 241 0.61 -25.08 12.52
C CYS A 241 1.57 -23.89 12.68
N SER A 242 2.49 -23.73 11.72
CA SER A 242 3.42 -22.59 11.62
C SER A 242 3.53 -22.11 10.18
N LEU A 243 3.75 -20.81 9.97
CA LEU A 243 3.92 -20.21 8.65
C LEU A 243 5.35 -19.65 8.51
N SER A 244 6.05 -20.06 7.45
CA SER A 244 7.36 -19.53 7.08
C SER A 244 7.36 -19.18 5.58
N GLY A 245 7.40 -17.88 5.28
CA GLY A 245 7.19 -17.39 3.91
C GLY A 245 5.79 -17.76 3.42
N THR A 246 5.70 -18.53 2.34
CA THR A 246 4.45 -19.08 1.79
C THR A 246 4.20 -20.54 2.18
N VAL A 247 5.07 -21.15 3.00
CA VAL A 247 4.94 -22.55 3.40
C VAL A 247 4.33 -22.62 4.79
N ARG A 248 3.15 -23.23 4.87
CA ARG A 248 2.46 -23.54 6.12
C ARG A 248 2.71 -24.99 6.48
N THR A 249 3.31 -25.23 7.64
CA THR A 249 3.58 -26.58 8.15
C THR A 249 2.72 -26.86 9.36
N CYS A 250 1.86 -27.87 9.26
CA CYS A 250 0.98 -28.35 10.32
C CYS A 250 1.42 -29.74 10.76
N SER A 251 1.40 -30.00 12.06
CA SER A 251 1.63 -31.34 12.61
C SER A 251 0.30 -31.93 13.07
N LEU A 252 0.04 -33.16 12.65
CA LEU A 252 -1.13 -33.93 13.09
C LEU A 252 -0.68 -35.25 13.72
N TRP A 253 -1.39 -35.67 14.76
CA TRP A 253 -1.22 -36.98 15.39
C TRP A 253 -2.51 -37.78 15.23
N ALA A 254 -2.46 -38.94 14.59
CA ALA A 254 -3.57 -39.89 14.58
C ALA A 254 -3.52 -40.70 15.88
N LYS A 255 -4.53 -40.54 16.73
CA LYS A 255 -4.56 -41.12 18.09
C LYS A 255 -5.87 -41.84 18.34
N GLY A 256 -5.78 -42.94 19.08
CA GLY A 256 -6.94 -43.60 19.67
C GLY A 256 -7.17 -43.12 21.09
N GLY A 257 -8.44 -43.06 21.50
CA GLY A 257 -8.81 -42.69 22.86
C GLY A 257 -10.30 -42.89 23.09
N THR A 258 -10.83 -42.21 24.09
CA THR A 258 -12.25 -42.33 24.48
C THR A 258 -12.84 -40.97 24.74
N ILE A 259 -14.10 -40.80 24.35
CA ILE A 259 -14.92 -39.65 24.73
C ILE A 259 -16.13 -40.08 25.57
N SER A 260 -16.71 -39.13 26.29
CA SER A 260 -17.90 -39.35 27.12
C SER A 260 -19.09 -38.61 26.52
N LEU A 261 -20.19 -39.31 26.29
CA LEU A 261 -21.45 -38.74 25.82
C LEU A 261 -22.61 -39.18 26.73
N PRO A 262 -23.74 -38.44 26.77
CA PRO A 262 -24.88 -38.77 27.61
C PRO A 262 -25.36 -40.21 27.42
N GLY A 263 -25.35 -41.01 28.48
CA GLY A 263 -25.75 -42.42 28.44
C GLY A 263 -24.64 -43.40 28.07
N ASN A 264 -23.45 -42.93 27.66
CA ASN A 264 -22.27 -43.77 27.46
C ASN A 264 -20.97 -43.03 27.84
N PRO A 265 -20.40 -43.30 29.01
CA PRO A 265 -19.28 -42.52 29.55
C PRO A 265 -17.92 -42.83 28.91
N SER A 266 -17.83 -43.86 28.07
CA SER A 266 -16.56 -44.27 27.44
C SER A 266 -16.82 -44.89 26.08
N ILE A 267 -16.76 -44.06 25.04
CA ILE A 267 -16.89 -44.46 23.64
C ILE A 267 -15.50 -44.39 23.00
N PRO A 268 -14.95 -45.50 22.47
CA PRO A 268 -13.69 -45.46 21.75
C PRO A 268 -13.80 -44.64 20.46
N VAL A 269 -12.82 -43.77 20.21
CA VAL A 269 -12.73 -42.93 19.01
C VAL A 269 -11.30 -42.91 18.49
N TRP A 270 -11.15 -42.66 17.19
CA TRP A 270 -9.88 -42.33 16.56
C TRP A 270 -10.00 -40.95 15.93
N SER A 271 -9.07 -40.06 16.23
CA SER A 271 -9.11 -38.71 15.69
C SER A 271 -7.71 -38.17 15.46
N TYR A 272 -7.63 -37.11 14.66
CA TYR A 272 -6.43 -36.31 14.53
C TYR A 272 -6.36 -35.29 15.67
N THR A 273 -5.19 -35.09 16.24
CA THR A 273 -4.90 -34.00 17.18
C THR A 273 -3.79 -33.11 16.62
N ASP A 274 -3.74 -31.88 17.11
CA ASP A 274 -2.76 -30.85 16.70
C ASP A 274 -1.47 -30.85 17.53
N SER A 275 -1.36 -31.78 18.48
CA SER A 275 -0.22 -31.89 19.38
C SER A 275 -0.05 -33.33 19.88
N ALA A 276 1.18 -33.70 20.21
CA ALA A 276 1.52 -35.02 20.77
C ALA A 276 0.79 -35.31 22.09
N SER A 277 0.53 -34.27 22.90
CA SER A 277 -0.23 -34.36 24.15
C SER A 277 -1.74 -34.21 23.98
N GLY A 278 -2.22 -33.89 22.76
CA GLY A 278 -3.63 -33.70 22.48
C GLY A 278 -4.43 -34.98 22.72
N LEU A 279 -5.65 -34.82 23.24
CA LEU A 279 -6.59 -35.92 23.40
C LEU A 279 -7.50 -36.02 22.16
N PRO A 280 -7.79 -37.22 21.67
CA PRO A 280 -8.66 -37.39 20.50
C PRO A 280 -10.11 -37.03 20.85
N GLY A 281 -10.70 -36.16 20.02
CA GLY A 281 -12.13 -35.84 20.04
C GLY A 281 -12.93 -36.71 19.06
N ALA A 282 -14.17 -36.31 18.79
CA ALA A 282 -15.01 -36.97 17.79
C ALA A 282 -14.70 -36.57 16.34
N VAL A 283 -14.01 -35.43 16.16
CA VAL A 283 -13.48 -34.94 14.87
C VAL A 283 -12.08 -34.36 15.12
N GLY A 284 -11.30 -34.20 14.06
CA GLY A 284 -9.99 -33.56 14.09
C GLY A 284 -10.07 -32.03 14.13
N PRO A 285 -8.94 -31.35 14.38
CA PRO A 285 -8.89 -29.88 14.45
C PRO A 285 -9.22 -29.23 13.09
N THR A 286 -9.73 -28.00 13.12
CA THR A 286 -9.83 -27.21 11.87
C THR A 286 -8.45 -26.67 11.51
N LEU A 287 -7.96 -27.01 10.33
CA LEU A 287 -6.75 -26.43 9.75
C LEU A 287 -7.10 -25.15 9.00
N VAL A 288 -6.21 -24.16 9.09
CA VAL A 288 -6.40 -22.85 8.45
C VAL A 288 -5.18 -22.47 7.64
N ALA A 289 -5.38 -22.17 6.37
CA ALA A 289 -4.37 -21.70 5.42
C ALA A 289 -4.90 -20.51 4.61
N ASN A 290 -4.02 -19.86 3.83
CA ASN A 290 -4.43 -18.83 2.88
C ASN A 290 -4.18 -19.29 1.45
N ALA A 291 -4.96 -18.75 0.51
CA ALA A 291 -4.81 -19.05 -0.90
C ALA A 291 -3.40 -18.72 -1.42
N GLY A 292 -2.86 -19.59 -2.27
CA GLY A 292 -1.51 -19.48 -2.81
C GLY A 292 -0.39 -19.99 -1.89
N GLU A 293 -0.68 -20.33 -0.64
CA GLU A 293 0.28 -21.01 0.24
C GLU A 293 0.56 -22.45 -0.22
N THR A 294 1.70 -22.99 0.21
CA THR A 294 1.98 -24.42 0.19
C THR A 294 1.70 -24.99 1.58
N LEU A 295 0.72 -25.88 1.70
CA LEU A 295 0.43 -26.59 2.95
C LEU A 295 1.23 -27.88 3.02
N THR A 296 1.95 -28.06 4.12
CA THR A 296 2.67 -29.29 4.47
C THR A 296 2.08 -29.86 5.76
N ILE A 297 1.60 -31.10 5.72
CA ILE A 297 1.07 -31.80 6.90
C ILE A 297 2.03 -32.92 7.27
N ASN A 298 2.59 -32.85 8.47
CA ASN A 298 3.40 -33.90 9.07
C ASN A 298 2.51 -34.75 9.97
N LEU A 299 2.18 -35.95 9.51
CA LEU A 299 1.36 -36.90 10.23
C LEU A 299 2.24 -37.85 11.05
N THR A 300 1.95 -37.97 12.35
CA THR A 300 2.47 -39.03 13.23
C THR A 300 1.32 -39.96 13.59
N ASN A 301 1.49 -41.27 13.39
CA ASN A 301 0.45 -42.25 13.63
C ASN A 301 0.71 -43.05 14.91
N GLU A 302 -0.10 -42.85 15.93
CA GLU A 302 -0.04 -43.61 17.20
C GLU A 302 -1.09 -44.72 17.28
N LEU A 303 -1.86 -44.95 16.21
CA LEU A 303 -2.81 -46.05 16.15
C LEU A 303 -2.09 -47.39 16.04
N GLY A 304 -2.79 -48.46 16.44
CA GLY A 304 -2.34 -49.84 16.26
C GLY A 304 -2.39 -50.33 14.81
N GLU A 305 -2.82 -49.49 13.86
CA GLU A 305 -2.91 -49.80 12.44
C GLU A 305 -2.35 -48.66 11.58
N ALA A 306 -1.99 -48.96 10.34
CA ALA A 306 -1.49 -47.97 9.40
C ALA A 306 -2.62 -47.00 8.99
N THR A 307 -2.28 -45.73 8.80
CA THR A 307 -3.20 -44.70 8.33
C THR A 307 -2.56 -43.88 7.22
N SER A 308 -3.39 -43.21 6.43
CA SER A 308 -2.97 -42.19 5.48
C SER A 308 -3.83 -40.94 5.66
N LEU A 309 -3.48 -39.86 4.98
CA LEU A 309 -4.28 -38.64 4.95
C LEU A 309 -4.59 -38.25 3.50
N GLN A 310 -5.83 -37.83 3.27
CA GLN A 310 -6.27 -37.25 2.01
C GLN A 310 -7.05 -35.96 2.28
N ILE A 311 -6.97 -35.02 1.36
CA ILE A 311 -7.81 -33.81 1.37
C ILE A 311 -8.70 -33.87 0.13
N MET A 312 -10.01 -33.92 0.36
CA MET A 312 -11.00 -33.97 -0.70
C MET A 312 -10.97 -32.66 -1.49
N GLY A 313 -11.01 -32.75 -2.82
CA GLY A 313 -11.02 -31.57 -3.70
C GLY A 313 -9.64 -30.95 -3.98
N LEU A 314 -8.59 -31.30 -3.22
CA LEU A 314 -7.23 -30.85 -3.50
C LEU A 314 -6.43 -31.92 -4.25
N GLY A 315 -5.77 -31.50 -5.32
CA GLY A 315 -4.82 -32.35 -6.05
C GLY A 315 -3.56 -32.62 -5.21
N GLY A 316 -3.04 -33.84 -5.29
CA GLY A 316 -1.81 -34.24 -4.64
C GLY A 316 -1.29 -35.56 -5.22
N ALA A 317 0.00 -35.85 -5.01
CA ALA A 317 0.51 -37.19 -5.33
C ALA A 317 -0.29 -38.21 -4.51
N ALA A 318 -0.75 -39.29 -5.16
CA ALA A 318 -1.42 -40.36 -4.45
C ALA A 318 -0.50 -40.86 -3.34
N ASP A 319 -1.00 -40.90 -2.10
CA ASP A 319 -0.27 -41.53 -1.01
C ASP A 319 -0.14 -43.02 -1.31
N LEU A 320 1.09 -43.50 -1.46
CA LEU A 320 1.41 -44.90 -1.77
C LEU A 320 1.93 -45.66 -0.55
N ALA A 321 2.18 -44.98 0.58
CA ALA A 321 2.83 -45.59 1.74
C ALA A 321 2.06 -45.35 3.06
N GLY A 322 1.52 -44.16 3.27
CA GLY A 322 0.93 -43.75 4.54
C GLY A 322 1.94 -43.68 5.68
N ALA A 323 1.43 -43.47 6.89
CA ALA A 323 2.16 -43.60 8.14
C ALA A 323 1.90 -45.00 8.73
N SER A 324 2.98 -45.76 8.95
CA SER A 324 2.90 -47.08 9.60
C SER A 324 2.30 -46.97 11.01
N ALA A 325 1.77 -48.08 11.53
CA ALA A 325 1.27 -48.15 12.91
C ALA A 325 2.33 -47.81 13.96
N SER A 326 1.90 -47.49 15.17
CA SER A 326 2.73 -47.43 16.39
C SER A 326 3.95 -46.50 16.30
N GLY A 327 3.74 -45.27 15.83
CA GLY A 327 4.72 -44.19 15.77
C GLY A 327 5.24 -43.87 14.36
N GLY A 328 4.67 -44.48 13.31
CA GLY A 328 5.04 -44.16 11.93
C GLY A 328 4.76 -42.72 11.57
N THR A 329 5.52 -42.16 10.63
CA THR A 329 5.32 -40.78 10.16
C THR A 329 5.15 -40.72 8.65
N ALA A 330 4.42 -39.71 8.18
CA ALA A 330 4.25 -39.38 6.77
C ALA A 330 4.14 -37.86 6.60
N SER A 331 4.52 -37.35 5.43
CA SER A 331 4.42 -35.93 5.11
C SER A 331 3.67 -35.73 3.80
N TYR A 332 2.72 -34.79 3.80
CA TYR A 332 1.84 -34.49 2.67
C TYR A 332 2.02 -33.03 2.30
N SER A 333 2.22 -32.73 1.01
CA SER A 333 2.43 -31.35 0.54
C SER A 333 1.47 -31.00 -0.59
N PHE A 334 0.79 -29.86 -0.42
CA PHE A 334 -0.20 -29.31 -1.34
C PHE A 334 0.23 -27.88 -1.68
N ALA A 335 0.76 -27.68 -2.89
CA ALA A 335 1.25 -26.37 -3.33
C ALA A 335 0.14 -25.53 -3.96
N ASN A 336 0.27 -24.21 -3.85
CA ASN A 336 -0.64 -23.23 -4.47
C ASN A 336 -2.11 -23.50 -4.11
N LEU A 337 -2.42 -23.52 -2.82
CA LEU A 337 -3.74 -23.83 -2.32
C LEU A 337 -4.82 -22.92 -2.95
N PRO A 338 -5.87 -23.49 -3.58
CA PRO A 338 -7.05 -22.73 -3.96
C PRO A 338 -7.89 -22.38 -2.72
N ALA A 339 -8.41 -21.15 -2.67
CA ALA A 339 -9.34 -20.74 -1.61
C ALA A 339 -10.57 -21.65 -1.56
N GLY A 340 -11.08 -21.90 -0.35
CA GLY A 340 -12.31 -22.63 -0.14
C GLY A 340 -12.31 -23.51 1.11
N THR A 341 -13.42 -24.22 1.29
CA THR A 341 -13.62 -25.18 2.39
C THR A 341 -13.43 -26.61 1.91
N TYR A 342 -12.54 -27.34 2.57
CA TYR A 342 -12.20 -28.73 2.23
C TYR A 342 -12.34 -29.66 3.43
N LEU A 343 -12.63 -30.93 3.15
CA LEU A 343 -12.58 -32.00 4.14
C LEU A 343 -11.22 -32.71 4.03
N TYR A 344 -10.48 -32.78 5.13
CA TYR A 344 -9.37 -33.72 5.24
C TYR A 344 -9.80 -34.92 6.08
N GLN A 345 -9.31 -36.11 5.72
CA GLN A 345 -9.73 -37.35 6.36
C GLN A 345 -8.71 -38.47 6.18
N ALA A 346 -8.92 -39.58 6.89
CA ALA A 346 -8.14 -40.79 6.68
C ALA A 346 -8.21 -41.24 5.22
N GLY A 347 -7.05 -41.57 4.66
CA GLY A 347 -6.93 -42.02 3.27
C GLY A 347 -7.44 -43.45 3.09
N ILE A 348 -8.03 -43.72 1.93
CA ILE A 348 -8.67 -45.02 1.62
C ILE A 348 -7.66 -46.13 1.27
N ARG A 349 -6.37 -45.82 1.18
CA ARG A 349 -5.32 -46.74 0.68
C ARG A 349 -4.97 -47.87 1.66
N THR A 350 -5.12 -47.67 2.96
CA THR A 350 -4.75 -48.65 4.00
C THR A 350 -5.79 -49.76 4.20
N GLY A 351 -6.90 -49.75 3.44
CA GLY A 351 -7.99 -50.73 3.54
C GLY A 351 -8.94 -50.48 4.71
N SER A 352 -8.47 -49.86 5.80
CA SER A 352 -9.28 -49.44 6.95
C SER A 352 -9.79 -48.00 6.87
N GLY A 353 -9.47 -47.24 5.81
CA GLY A 353 -9.83 -45.82 5.67
C GLY A 353 -11.31 -45.49 5.98
N PRO A 354 -12.31 -46.13 5.35
CA PRO A 354 -13.72 -45.86 5.67
C PRO A 354 -14.09 -46.07 7.13
N ARG A 355 -13.42 -47.01 7.80
CA ARG A 355 -13.59 -47.27 9.24
C ARG A 355 -12.89 -46.21 10.08
N GLN A 356 -11.68 -45.81 9.70
CA GLN A 356 -10.98 -44.70 10.35
C GLN A 356 -11.77 -43.40 10.29
N ILE A 357 -12.39 -43.10 9.14
CA ILE A 357 -13.30 -41.95 8.98
C ILE A 357 -14.47 -42.05 9.96
N ALA A 358 -15.18 -43.18 9.96
CA ALA A 358 -16.32 -43.39 10.86
C ALA A 358 -15.93 -43.40 12.36
N MET A 359 -14.65 -43.62 12.69
CA MET A 359 -14.13 -43.53 14.06
C MET A 359 -13.83 -42.09 14.51
N GLY A 360 -13.84 -41.12 13.57
CA GLY A 360 -13.59 -39.69 13.83
C GLY A 360 -12.34 -39.11 13.14
N MET A 361 -11.64 -39.87 12.29
CA MET A 361 -10.43 -39.40 11.60
C MET A 361 -10.74 -38.50 10.39
N ALA A 362 -11.34 -37.35 10.67
CA ALA A 362 -11.70 -36.35 9.68
C ALA A 362 -11.82 -34.96 10.32
N GLY A 363 -11.55 -33.90 9.56
CA GLY A 363 -11.68 -32.51 10.01
C GLY A 363 -11.71 -31.53 8.84
N ALA A 364 -11.89 -30.25 9.14
CA ALA A 364 -12.00 -29.20 8.12
C ALA A 364 -10.64 -28.57 7.79
N LEU A 365 -10.40 -28.26 6.53
CA LEU A 365 -9.39 -27.32 6.09
C LEU A 365 -10.09 -26.10 5.49
N VAL A 366 -9.85 -24.92 6.04
CA VAL A 366 -10.30 -23.65 5.46
C VAL A 366 -9.10 -22.97 4.83
N VAL A 367 -9.22 -22.65 3.54
CA VAL A 367 -8.24 -21.85 2.80
C VAL A 367 -8.86 -20.48 2.53
N HIS A 368 -8.42 -19.48 3.27
CA HIS A 368 -8.95 -18.11 3.17
C HIS A 368 -8.47 -17.39 1.91
N GLU A 369 -9.36 -16.55 1.38
CA GLU A 369 -9.01 -15.51 0.40
C GLU A 369 -8.36 -14.32 1.11
N ALA A 370 -7.77 -13.41 0.34
CA ALA A 370 -7.40 -12.11 0.88
C ALA A 370 -8.66 -11.26 1.12
N GLY A 371 -8.86 -10.77 2.34
CA GLY A 371 -10.07 -10.04 2.71
C GLY A 371 -11.02 -10.88 3.58
N SER A 372 -12.07 -10.25 4.11
CA SER A 372 -13.25 -10.97 4.62
C SER A 372 -14.19 -11.32 3.47
N THR A 373 -13.67 -12.08 2.49
CA THR A 373 -14.43 -12.53 1.32
C THR A 373 -14.32 -14.04 1.12
N ALA A 374 -15.39 -14.63 0.62
CA ALA A 374 -15.43 -16.01 0.15
C ALA A 374 -16.22 -16.07 -1.17
N TYR A 375 -15.60 -16.61 -2.21
CA TYR A 375 -16.16 -16.73 -3.56
C TYR A 375 -16.63 -15.41 -4.16
N GLY A 376 -15.93 -14.32 -3.84
CA GLY A 376 -16.32 -12.96 -4.25
C GLY A 376 -17.46 -12.35 -3.43
N HIS A 377 -17.94 -13.01 -2.37
CA HIS A 377 -18.92 -12.48 -1.44
C HIS A 377 -18.24 -12.01 -0.15
N ALA A 378 -18.45 -10.75 0.22
CA ALA A 378 -18.01 -10.24 1.51
C ALA A 378 -18.87 -10.81 2.66
N TYR A 379 -18.23 -11.10 3.78
CA TYR A 379 -18.85 -11.51 5.04
C TYR A 379 -18.27 -10.69 6.20
N ASP A 380 -19.02 -10.63 7.30
CA ASP A 380 -18.64 -9.89 8.50
C ASP A 380 -18.17 -10.86 9.59
N ASP A 381 -18.86 -12.00 9.73
CA ASP A 381 -18.53 -13.09 10.65
C ASP A 381 -18.39 -14.43 9.90
N GLU A 382 -17.66 -15.38 10.47
CA GLU A 382 -17.41 -16.69 9.88
C GLU A 382 -17.47 -17.79 10.95
N ALA A 383 -18.10 -18.91 10.60
CA ALA A 383 -18.11 -20.11 11.45
C ALA A 383 -17.94 -21.39 10.62
N VAL A 384 -17.16 -22.32 11.16
CA VAL A 384 -16.97 -23.66 10.59
C VAL A 384 -17.80 -24.66 11.38
N LEU A 385 -18.60 -25.44 10.67
CA LEU A 385 -19.52 -26.43 11.23
C LEU A 385 -19.17 -27.81 10.67
N VAL A 386 -18.45 -28.61 11.45
CA VAL A 386 -18.08 -29.97 11.11
C VAL A 386 -19.12 -30.94 11.67
N TYR A 387 -19.86 -31.59 10.78
CA TYR A 387 -20.87 -32.58 11.12
C TYR A 387 -20.26 -33.98 11.16
N SER A 388 -20.56 -34.72 12.23
CA SER A 388 -20.17 -36.12 12.36
C SER A 388 -21.17 -36.89 13.22
N GLU A 389 -21.11 -38.21 13.13
CA GLU A 389 -21.97 -39.09 13.91
C GLU A 389 -21.19 -40.16 14.66
N ILE A 390 -21.78 -40.68 15.73
CA ILE A 390 -21.22 -41.79 16.51
C ILE A 390 -22.25 -42.89 16.67
N ASP A 391 -21.84 -44.10 16.30
CA ASP A 391 -22.54 -45.35 16.59
C ASP A 391 -21.74 -46.14 17.64
N PRO A 392 -22.16 -46.12 18.92
CA PRO A 392 -21.44 -46.81 19.98
C PRO A 392 -21.22 -48.30 19.72
N ALA A 393 -22.09 -48.97 18.96
CA ALA A 393 -21.90 -50.38 18.63
C ALA A 393 -20.71 -50.56 17.69
N PHE A 394 -20.60 -49.72 16.66
CA PHE A 394 -19.44 -49.68 15.77
C PHE A 394 -18.18 -49.28 16.53
N ASN A 395 -18.21 -48.18 17.29
CA ASN A 395 -17.07 -47.67 18.03
C ASN A 395 -16.53 -48.66 19.06
N SER A 396 -17.37 -49.55 19.60
CA SER A 396 -16.94 -50.59 20.54
C SER A 396 -16.23 -51.79 19.89
N ASP A 397 -16.54 -52.10 18.63
CA ASP A 397 -15.87 -53.16 17.87
C ASP A 397 -15.53 -52.74 16.42
N PRO A 398 -14.49 -51.89 16.27
CA PRO A 398 -13.84 -51.50 15.04
C PRO A 398 -13.93 -52.52 13.94
N ALA A 399 -13.18 -53.58 14.26
CA ALA A 399 -12.61 -54.55 13.37
C ALA A 399 -13.68 -55.43 12.71
N ASN A 400 -14.71 -55.81 13.47
CA ASN A 400 -15.67 -56.82 13.06
C ASN A 400 -17.03 -56.24 12.67
N PHE A 401 -17.27 -54.94 12.90
CA PHE A 401 -18.52 -54.31 12.56
C PHE A 401 -18.72 -54.18 11.03
N VAL A 402 -19.91 -54.54 10.57
CA VAL A 402 -20.37 -54.41 9.19
C VAL A 402 -20.86 -52.99 8.95
N LEU A 403 -20.05 -52.13 8.31
CA LEU A 403 -20.32 -50.69 8.16
C LEU A 403 -21.69 -50.36 7.52
N GLN A 404 -22.28 -51.26 6.73
CA GLN A 404 -23.63 -51.07 6.18
C GLN A 404 -24.72 -51.03 7.27
N ARG A 405 -24.45 -51.56 8.47
CA ARG A 405 -25.34 -51.54 9.63
C ARG A 405 -25.13 -50.34 10.56
N PHE A 406 -24.23 -49.42 10.20
CA PHE A 406 -23.93 -48.24 11.00
C PHE A 406 -25.22 -47.47 11.32
N ASN A 407 -25.56 -47.33 12.58
CA ASN A 407 -26.80 -46.70 13.02
C ASN A 407 -26.47 -45.69 14.13
N PRO A 408 -26.13 -44.44 13.76
CA PRO A 408 -25.63 -43.49 14.72
C PRO A 408 -26.67 -43.14 15.78
N VAL A 409 -26.22 -43.05 17.02
CA VAL A 409 -27.02 -42.62 18.18
C VAL A 409 -26.79 -41.14 18.46
N TYR A 410 -25.59 -40.64 18.18
CA TYR A 410 -25.21 -39.25 18.42
C TYR A 410 -24.93 -38.55 17.10
N LEU A 411 -25.43 -37.32 16.98
CA LEU A 411 -25.11 -36.38 15.92
C LEU A 411 -24.40 -35.20 16.55
N LEU A 412 -23.24 -34.84 16.01
CA LEU A 412 -22.34 -33.85 16.58
C LEU A 412 -22.11 -32.69 15.60
N ILE A 413 -21.89 -31.50 16.16
CA ILE A 413 -21.35 -30.35 15.43
C ILE A 413 -20.06 -29.97 16.14
N ASN A 414 -18.96 -29.89 15.38
CA ASN A 414 -17.61 -29.64 15.91
C ASN A 414 -17.23 -30.62 17.04
N GLY A 415 -17.72 -31.87 16.94
CA GLY A 415 -17.50 -32.92 17.94
C GLY A 415 -18.27 -32.77 19.25
N GLN A 416 -19.19 -31.81 19.34
CA GLN A 416 -20.01 -31.54 20.53
C GLN A 416 -21.48 -31.90 20.29
N LEU A 417 -22.16 -32.30 21.38
CA LEU A 417 -23.62 -32.47 21.42
C LEU A 417 -24.28 -31.20 21.91
N TYR A 418 -25.52 -30.95 21.46
CA TYR A 418 -26.40 -29.99 22.14
C TYR A 418 -26.65 -30.42 23.61
N PRO A 419 -26.66 -29.49 24.59
CA PRO A 419 -26.51 -28.03 24.45
C PRO A 419 -25.07 -27.51 24.55
N ASN A 420 -24.06 -28.38 24.53
CA ASN A 420 -22.65 -28.01 24.70
C ASN A 420 -21.96 -27.57 23.40
N ALA A 421 -22.68 -27.56 22.27
CA ALA A 421 -22.16 -27.05 21.01
C ALA A 421 -22.02 -25.52 21.10
N ASP A 422 -20.88 -24.99 20.64
CA ASP A 422 -20.62 -23.56 20.66
C ASP A 422 -21.64 -22.77 19.82
N ASP A 423 -22.03 -21.58 20.32
CA ASP A 423 -22.90 -20.65 19.60
C ASP A 423 -22.15 -19.99 18.42
N VAL A 424 -22.84 -19.81 17.30
CA VAL A 424 -22.36 -18.93 16.21
C VAL A 424 -22.70 -17.49 16.56
N ALA A 425 -21.80 -16.81 17.27
CA ALA A 425 -21.97 -15.43 17.68
C ALA A 425 -21.91 -14.47 16.47
N THR A 426 -22.86 -13.55 16.39
CA THR A 426 -22.91 -12.51 15.35
C THR A 426 -23.70 -11.29 15.84
N THR A 427 -23.54 -10.16 15.15
CA THR A 427 -24.31 -8.93 15.41
C THR A 427 -25.46 -8.79 14.43
N VAL A 428 -26.59 -8.23 14.88
CA VAL A 428 -27.73 -7.95 13.99
C VAL A 428 -27.29 -7.07 12.81
N GLY A 429 -27.54 -7.54 11.60
CA GLY A 429 -27.18 -6.85 10.35
C GLY A 429 -25.90 -7.37 9.69
N ASN A 430 -25.10 -8.18 10.39
CA ASN A 430 -23.92 -8.83 9.82
C ASN A 430 -24.32 -9.95 8.85
N ARG A 431 -23.50 -10.16 7.84
CA ARG A 431 -23.51 -11.36 6.99
C ARG A 431 -22.59 -12.40 7.59
N VAL A 432 -23.09 -13.61 7.80
CA VAL A 432 -22.35 -14.70 8.44
C VAL A 432 -22.03 -15.76 7.40
N LEU A 433 -20.74 -16.01 7.17
CA LEU A 433 -20.31 -17.13 6.36
C LEU A 433 -20.33 -18.42 7.20
N LEU A 434 -21.20 -19.35 6.84
CA LEU A 434 -21.23 -20.69 7.42
C LEU A 434 -20.54 -21.67 6.48
N ARG A 435 -19.45 -22.29 6.96
CA ARG A 435 -18.70 -23.33 6.27
C ARG A 435 -19.10 -24.70 6.80
N HIS A 436 -19.94 -25.40 6.03
CA HIS A 436 -20.47 -26.70 6.39
C HIS A 436 -19.54 -27.80 5.86
N VAL A 437 -19.13 -28.70 6.75
CA VAL A 437 -18.23 -29.82 6.42
C VAL A 437 -18.85 -31.10 6.94
N ASN A 438 -19.28 -31.99 6.05
CA ASN A 438 -19.79 -33.30 6.46
C ASN A 438 -18.64 -34.31 6.53
N ALA A 439 -18.07 -34.46 7.73
CA ALA A 439 -17.04 -35.45 8.04
C ALA A 439 -17.62 -36.84 8.33
N GLY A 440 -18.95 -36.92 8.51
CA GLY A 440 -19.69 -38.14 8.78
C GLY A 440 -19.94 -39.01 7.54
N ILE A 441 -20.69 -40.09 7.77
CA ILE A 441 -21.08 -41.03 6.71
C ILE A 441 -22.58 -41.05 6.44
N ARG A 442 -23.37 -40.16 7.07
CA ARG A 442 -24.77 -39.92 6.71
C ARG A 442 -24.94 -38.60 5.98
N PHE A 443 -26.13 -38.45 5.41
CA PHE A 443 -26.58 -37.18 4.84
C PHE A 443 -27.15 -36.32 5.96
N HIS A 444 -26.85 -35.02 5.94
CA HIS A 444 -27.43 -34.05 6.87
C HIS A 444 -28.23 -33.02 6.12
N SER A 445 -29.49 -32.83 6.51
CA SER A 445 -30.31 -31.73 5.99
C SER A 445 -30.22 -30.55 6.95
N LEU A 446 -29.52 -29.52 6.51
CA LEU A 446 -29.11 -28.40 7.35
C LEU A 446 -29.97 -27.19 7.04
N GLY A 447 -30.62 -26.64 8.07
CA GLY A 447 -31.39 -25.41 7.98
C GLY A 447 -31.10 -24.49 9.16
N VAL A 448 -31.12 -23.18 8.91
CA VAL A 448 -30.96 -22.15 9.95
C VAL A 448 -32.34 -21.63 10.31
N LEU A 449 -32.84 -22.00 11.49
CA LEU A 449 -34.21 -21.67 11.90
C LEU A 449 -34.41 -20.15 11.98
N GLY A 450 -35.51 -19.66 11.40
CA GLY A 450 -35.83 -18.23 11.35
C GLY A 450 -35.08 -17.43 10.28
N LEU A 451 -34.15 -18.05 9.55
CA LEU A 451 -33.37 -17.42 8.49
C LEU A 451 -33.49 -18.20 7.17
N ARG A 452 -33.06 -17.57 6.07
CA ARG A 452 -32.74 -18.26 4.83
C ARG A 452 -31.23 -18.23 4.68
N GLN A 453 -30.66 -19.32 4.17
CA GLN A 453 -29.25 -19.40 3.81
C GLN A 453 -29.11 -19.28 2.30
N THR A 454 -28.10 -18.57 1.84
CA THR A 454 -27.75 -18.48 0.42
C THR A 454 -26.51 -19.31 0.17
N VAL A 455 -26.65 -20.44 -0.50
CA VAL A 455 -25.51 -21.31 -0.84
C VAL A 455 -24.72 -20.66 -1.97
N ILE A 456 -23.42 -20.46 -1.73
CA ILE A 456 -22.50 -19.77 -2.63
C ILE A 456 -21.41 -20.68 -3.21
N ALA A 457 -21.11 -21.81 -2.57
CA ALA A 457 -20.13 -22.77 -3.03
C ALA A 457 -20.44 -24.19 -2.54
N ASP A 458 -20.03 -25.18 -3.33
CA ASP A 458 -20.04 -26.61 -2.98
C ASP A 458 -18.62 -27.17 -3.23
N ASP A 459 -18.11 -28.02 -2.33
CA ASP A 459 -16.81 -28.71 -2.43
C ASP A 459 -15.63 -27.78 -2.75
N GLY A 460 -15.57 -26.63 -2.08
CA GLY A 460 -14.51 -25.64 -2.27
C GLY A 460 -14.63 -24.83 -3.57
N ASN A 461 -15.68 -25.02 -4.37
CA ASN A 461 -15.85 -24.38 -5.69
C ASN A 461 -17.06 -23.44 -5.73
N PRO A 462 -16.95 -22.23 -6.30
CA PRO A 462 -18.07 -21.29 -6.40
C PRO A 462 -19.19 -21.86 -7.27
N LEU A 463 -20.43 -21.69 -6.82
CA LEU A 463 -21.59 -22.00 -7.65
C LEU A 463 -21.75 -20.94 -8.75
N PRO A 464 -22.02 -21.33 -10.02
CA PRO A 464 -22.28 -20.37 -11.09
C PRO A 464 -23.48 -19.46 -10.80
N ILE A 465 -24.45 -19.97 -10.04
CA ILE A 465 -25.64 -19.25 -9.59
C ILE A 465 -25.86 -19.62 -8.12
N SER A 466 -25.82 -18.63 -7.23
CA SER A 466 -26.13 -18.84 -5.81
C SER A 466 -27.63 -19.10 -5.61
N SER A 467 -27.97 -19.91 -4.61
CA SER A 467 -29.35 -20.33 -4.36
C SER A 467 -29.76 -20.09 -2.92
N SER A 468 -30.84 -19.35 -2.73
CA SER A 468 -31.37 -19.05 -1.39
C SER A 468 -32.47 -20.04 -1.00
N LEU A 469 -32.28 -20.73 0.11
CA LEU A 469 -33.06 -21.88 0.53
C LEU A 469 -33.19 -21.94 2.05
N PHE A 470 -34.17 -22.69 2.55
CA PHE A 470 -34.34 -22.88 3.99
C PHE A 470 -33.45 -24.01 4.52
N ALA A 471 -33.35 -25.10 3.75
CA ALA A 471 -32.49 -26.22 4.08
C ALA A 471 -31.86 -26.84 2.84
N LYS A 472 -30.60 -27.25 2.96
CA LYS A 472 -29.84 -27.99 1.94
C LYS A 472 -29.35 -29.29 2.55
N THR A 473 -29.49 -30.38 1.80
CA THR A 473 -28.91 -31.66 2.17
C THR A 473 -27.45 -31.70 1.74
N LEU A 474 -26.58 -31.95 2.71
CA LEU A 474 -25.14 -32.17 2.53
C LEU A 474 -24.85 -33.66 2.58
N GLY A 475 -24.30 -34.20 1.49
CA GLY A 475 -23.88 -35.60 1.41
C GLY A 475 -22.65 -35.90 2.24
N ALA A 476 -22.42 -37.18 2.53
CA ALA A 476 -21.21 -37.63 3.21
C ALA A 476 -19.97 -37.21 2.42
N GLY A 477 -18.99 -36.62 3.09
CA GLY A 477 -17.75 -36.16 2.48
C GLY A 477 -17.84 -34.83 1.71
N GLN A 478 -19.02 -34.21 1.64
CA GLN A 478 -19.21 -32.93 0.94
C GLN A 478 -18.94 -31.73 1.84
N THR A 479 -18.53 -30.61 1.23
CA THR A 479 -18.51 -29.30 1.87
C THR A 479 -19.45 -28.32 1.16
N MET A 480 -19.93 -27.32 1.88
CA MET A 480 -20.82 -26.29 1.37
C MET A 480 -20.61 -25.01 2.14
N ASP A 481 -20.56 -23.88 1.43
CA ASP A 481 -20.48 -22.57 2.06
C ASP A 481 -21.74 -21.75 1.78
N SER A 482 -22.28 -21.12 2.83
CA SER A 482 -23.52 -20.33 2.76
C SER A 482 -23.44 -19.00 3.53
N LEU A 483 -24.29 -18.04 3.14
CA LEU A 483 -24.44 -16.71 3.75
C LEU A 483 -25.84 -16.47 4.31
#